data_AF-A0A3B9WSE5-F1
#
_entry.id   AF-A0A3B9WSE5-F1
#
_cell.length_a   1.000
_cell.length_b   1.000
_cell.length_c   1.000
_cell.angle_alpha   90.00
_cell.angle_beta   90.00
_cell.angle_gamma   90.00
#
_symmetry.space_group_name_H-M   'P 1'
#
loop_
_entity.id
_entity.type
_entity.pdbx_description
1 polymer ?
#
loop_
_entity_poly.entity_id
_entity_poly.type
_entity_poly.pdbx_seq_one_letter_code
_entity_poly.pdbx_strand_id
1 'polypeptide(L)' 'MNGRIYGIGVGPGDPGDITLKAVRMIRESDVLIFPRRELDKCRAYRIVRQAVPEACGIRTYGFEFEMVRDEDKR' A
#
# COMPACT_ATOMS: atom_id res chain seq x y z
N MET A 1 1.91 -18.95 16.14
CA MET A 1 2.57 -18.51 14.89
C MET A 1 2.42 -17.00 14.79
N ASN A 2 3.51 -16.27 14.60
CA ASN A 2 3.47 -14.81 14.46
C ASN A 2 3.56 -14.45 12.98
N GLY A 3 2.72 -13.51 12.53
CA GLY A 3 2.81 -12.94 11.19
C GLY A 3 4.01 -11.99 11.05
N ARG A 4 4.33 -11.60 9.81
CA ARG A 4 5.34 -10.59 9.50
C ARG A 4 4.65 -9.41 8.82
N ILE A 5 5.01 -8.19 9.24
CA ILE A 5 4.51 -6.95 8.64
C ILE A 5 5.67 -6.29 7.89
N TYR A 6 5.43 -5.92 6.64
CA TYR A 6 6.40 -5.20 5.81
C TYR A 6 5.83 -3.83 5.40
N GLY A 7 6.61 -2.78 5.60
CA GLY A 7 6.35 -1.49 4.97
C GLY A 7 6.84 -1.50 3.52
N ILE A 8 5.93 -1.37 2.56
CA ILE A 8 6.26 -1.38 1.13
C ILE A 8 6.11 0.01 0.55
N GLY A 9 7.20 0.59 0.07
CA GLY A 9 7.16 1.78 -0.77
C GLY A 9 6.61 1.44 -2.15
N VAL A 10 5.57 2.14 -2.59
CA VAL A 10 4.92 1.93 -3.89
C VAL A 10 5.32 2.98 -4.93
N GLY A 11 6.26 3.87 -4.59
CA GLY A 11 6.65 5.00 -5.43
C GLY A 11 5.80 6.26 -5.18
N PRO A 12 6.20 7.39 -5.78
CA PRO A 12 5.57 8.68 -5.56
C PRO A 12 4.27 8.85 -6.35
N GLY A 13 4.01 8.09 -7.42
CA GLY A 13 2.80 8.24 -8.21
C GLY A 13 2.73 7.42 -9.49
N ASP A 14 3.84 7.32 -10.23
CA ASP A 14 3.87 6.54 -11.47
C ASP A 14 3.93 5.03 -11.13
N PRO A 15 3.06 4.17 -11.71
CA PRO A 15 3.14 2.73 -11.52
C PRO A 15 4.50 2.12 -11.87
N GLY A 16 5.27 2.72 -12.78
CA GLY A 16 6.61 2.29 -13.17
C GLY A 16 7.69 2.56 -12.13
N ASP A 17 7.45 3.44 -11.14
CA ASP A 17 8.41 3.75 -10.07
C ASP A 17 8.47 2.64 -9.01
N ILE A 18 7.61 1.62 -9.09
CA ILE A 18 7.62 0.50 -8.16
C ILE A 18 8.88 -0.36 -8.37
N THR A 19 9.48 -0.81 -7.27
CA THR A 19 10.62 -1.73 -7.36
C THR A 19 10.17 -3.17 -7.61
N LEU A 20 10.99 -3.97 -8.30
CA LEU A 20 10.73 -5.41 -8.49
C LEU A 20 10.56 -6.16 -7.16
N LYS A 21 11.27 -5.73 -6.11
CA LYS A 21 11.13 -6.30 -4.76
C LYS A 21 9.74 -6.01 -4.17
N ALA A 22 9.23 -4.79 -4.33
CA ALA A 22 7.88 -4.43 -3.88
C ALA A 22 6.82 -5.24 -4.61
N VAL A 23 6.92 -5.39 -5.94
CA VAL A 23 6.01 -6.23 -6.74
C VAL A 23 6.00 -7.67 -6.23
N ARG A 24 7.18 -8.27 -6.02
CA ARG A 24 7.30 -9.63 -5.50
C ARG A 24 6.66 -9.77 -4.12
N MET A 25 6.96 -8.87 -3.18
CA MET A 25 6.44 -8.94 -1.83
C MET A 25 4.91 -8.78 -1.81
N ILE A 26 4.35 -7.90 -2.63
CA ILE A 26 2.89 -7.74 -2.78
C ILE A 26 2.26 -9.04 -3.26
N ARG A 27 2.81 -9.69 -4.29
CA ARG A 27 2.28 -10.95 -4.84
C ARG A 27 2.34 -12.12 -3.85
N GLU A 28 3.35 -12.14 -2.99
CA GLU A 28 3.55 -13.18 -1.97
C GLU A 28 2.77 -12.89 -0.67
N SER A 29 2.07 -11.75 -0.56
CA SER A 29 1.39 -11.36 0.68
C SER A 29 0.00 -11.99 0.81
N ASP A 30 -0.31 -12.50 2.00
CA ASP A 30 -1.67 -12.98 2.32
C ASP A 30 -2.68 -11.82 2.49
N VAL A 31 -2.18 -10.64 2.90
CA VAL A 31 -3.00 -9.47 3.26
C VAL A 31 -2.31 -8.17 2.83
N LEU A 32 -3.08 -7.24 2.25
CA LEU A 32 -2.64 -5.87 1.99
C LEU A 32 -3.35 -4.87 2.90
N ILE A 33 -2.62 -3.86 3.36
CA ILE A 33 -3.13 -2.82 4.26
C ILE A 33 -2.81 -1.45 3.65
N PHE A 34 -3.82 -0.58 3.54
CA PHE A 34 -3.69 0.75 2.97
C PHE A 34 -4.16 1.84 3.94
N PRO A 35 -3.52 3.03 3.93
CA PRO A 35 -3.82 4.13 4.86
C PRO A 35 -4.99 5.00 4.39
N ARG A 36 -6.08 4.37 3.96
CA ARG A 36 -7.39 5.02 3.75
C ARG A 36 -8.49 3.97 3.75
N ARG A 37 -9.64 4.25 4.35
CA ARG A 37 -10.78 3.31 4.32
C ARG A 37 -11.33 3.11 2.90
N GLU A 38 -11.49 4.21 2.16
CA GLU A 38 -11.95 4.17 0.76
C GLU A 38 -10.77 3.89 -0.18
N LEU A 39 -10.62 2.63 -0.61
CA LEU A 39 -9.51 2.18 -1.46
C LEU A 39 -9.42 2.95 -2.79
N ASP A 40 -10.54 3.26 -3.43
CA ASP A 40 -10.56 4.03 -4.68
C ASP A 40 -9.96 5.44 -4.53
N LYS A 41 -10.07 6.01 -3.32
CA LYS A 41 -9.45 7.29 -2.98
C LYS A 41 -8.05 7.14 -2.38
N CYS A 42 -7.58 5.93 -2.14
CA CYS A 42 -6.22 5.68 -1.65
C CYS A 42 -5.22 5.79 -2.81
N ARG A 43 -4.24 6.69 -2.68
CA ARG A 43 -3.21 6.87 -3.72
C ARG A 43 -2.34 5.62 -3.88
N ALA A 44 -1.88 5.04 -2.77
CA ALA A 44 -1.03 3.85 -2.80
C ALA A 44 -1.75 2.66 -3.44
N TYR A 45 -3.03 2.45 -3.13
CA TYR A 45 -3.84 1.39 -3.74
C TYR A 45 -3.95 1.54 -5.26
N ARG A 46 -4.19 2.77 -5.75
CA ARG A 46 -4.26 3.04 -7.20
C ARG A 46 -2.95 2.72 -7.93
N ILE A 47 -1.80 2.98 -7.29
CA ILE A 47 -0.49 2.65 -7.86
C ILE A 47 -0.33 1.12 -7.91
N VAL A 48 -0.58 0.44 -6.79
CA VAL A 48 -0.48 -1.03 -6.69
C VAL A 48 -1.39 -1.72 -7.69
N ARG A 49 -2.65 -1.28 -7.86
CA ARG A 49 -3.60 -1.87 -8.80
C ARG A 49 -3.13 -1.79 -10.26
N GLN A 50 -2.40 -0.73 -10.64
CA GLN A 50 -1.88 -0.56 -11.99
C GLN A 50 -0.58 -1.34 -12.21
N ALA A 51 0.31 -1.32 -11.21
CA ALA A 51 1.61 -1.99 -11.26
C ALA A 51 1.54 -3.51 -11.06
N VAL A 52 0.61 -3.96 -10.23
CA VAL A 52 0.42 -5.37 -9.82
C VAL A 52 -1.09 -5.69 -9.88
N PRO A 53 -1.66 -5.89 -11.08
CA PRO A 53 -3.09 -6.17 -11.23
C PRO A 53 -3.57 -7.38 -10.43
N GLU A 54 -2.68 -8.36 -10.19
CA GLU A 54 -2.96 -9.57 -9.39
C GLU A 54 -3.26 -9.24 -7.92
N ALA A 55 -2.81 -8.08 -7.43
CA ALA A 55 -3.11 -7.61 -6.08
C ALA A 55 -4.62 -7.43 -5.81
N CYS A 56 -5.44 -7.29 -6.86
CA CYS A 56 -6.90 -7.24 -6.74
C CYS A 56 -7.50 -8.53 -6.15
N GLY A 57 -6.79 -9.66 -6.25
CA GLY A 57 -7.21 -10.94 -5.69
C GLY A 57 -6.78 -11.17 -4.24
N ILE A 58 -5.96 -10.28 -3.67
CA ILE A 58 -5.42 -10.42 -2.31
C ILE A 58 -6.38 -9.76 -1.31
N ARG A 59 -6.56 -10.40 -0.15
CA ARG A 59 -7.38 -9.85 0.93
C ARG A 59 -6.85 -8.48 1.34
N THR A 60 -7.66 -7.44 1.19
CA THR A 60 -7.22 -6.05 1.36
C THR A 60 -8.04 -5.33 2.42
N TYR A 61 -7.37 -4.52 3.25
CA TYR A 61 -8.00 -3.67 4.25
C TYR A 61 -7.56 -2.22 4.13
N GLY A 62 -8.55 -1.32 4.20
CA GLY A 62 -8.32 0.12 4.31
C GLY A 62 -8.54 0.59 5.74
N PHE A 63 -7.58 1.32 6.30
CA PHE A 63 -7.70 1.96 7.61
C PHE A 63 -7.67 3.47 7.47
N GLU A 64 -8.56 4.15 8.17
CA GLU A 64 -8.52 5.60 8.27
C GLU A 64 -7.49 5.98 9.34
N PHE A 65 -6.56 6.85 8.98
CA PHE A 65 -5.57 7.39 9.91
C PHE A 65 -5.84 8.89 10.07
N GLU A 66 -5.85 9.36 11.30
CA GLU A 66 -5.98 10.79 11.57
C GLU A 66 -4.74 11.53 11.08
N MET A 67 -4.96 12.57 10.27
CA MET A 67 -3.91 13.44 9.78
C MET A 67 -3.54 14.43 10.89
N VAL A 68 -2.69 14.01 11.82
CA VAL A 68 -2.15 14.87 12.87
C VAL A 68 -0.85 15.48 12.38
N ARG A 69 -0.78 16.81 12.33
CA ARG A 69 0.48 17.52 12.08
C ARG A 69 1.25 17.63 13.39
N ASP A 70 2.50 17.21 13.36
CA ASP A 70 3.44 17.40 14.46
C ASP A 70 3.71 18.90 14.65
N GLU A 71 3.46 19.44 15.84
CA GLU A 71 3.53 20.89 16.12
C GLU A 71 4.97 21.43 15.96
N ASP A 72 5.98 20.58 16.18
CA ASP A 72 7.41 20.93 16.12
C ASP A 72 7.99 20.94 14.69
N LYS A 73 7.20 20.56 13.68
CA LYS A 73 7.64 20.53 12.26
C LYS A 73 6.88 21.59 11.46
N ARG A 74 7.33 22.84 11.62
CA ARG A 74 6.82 23.96 10.82
C ARG A 74 7.57 24.14 9.51
#